data_AF-A0A6I6GJT7-F1
#
_entry.id   AF-A0A6I6GJT7-F1
#
_cell.length_a   1.000
_cell.length_b   1.000
_cell.length_c   1.000
_cell.angle_alpha   90.00
_cell.angle_beta   90.00
_cell.angle_gamma   90.00
#
_symmetry.space_group_name_H-M   'P 1'
#
loop_
_entity.id
_entity.type
_entity.pdbx_description
1 polymer ?
#
loop_
_entity_poly.entity_id
_entity_poly.type
_entity_poly.pdbx_seq_one_letter_code
_entity_poly.pdbx_strand_id
1 'polypeptide(L)'
;MLPPQVIVVENAWLAKIAALKMGSQRVAMVVGRRIYLWGVNKADFLQQPAWVKHELAHVAQYQRYGVVKFLILYVFEWIKNGYYNNRFEVEARAAEQVP
;
A
#
# COMPACT_ATOMS: atom_id res chain seq x y z
N MET A 1 -9.84 3.26 -12.64
CA MET A 1 -10.94 3.18 -11.65
C MET A 1 -10.58 2.14 -10.58
N LEU A 2 -10.97 2.34 -9.32
CA LEU A 2 -10.75 1.35 -8.25
C LEU A 2 -11.78 0.22 -8.33
N PRO A 3 -11.42 -1.02 -7.93
CA PRO A 3 -12.40 -2.09 -7.78
C PRO A 3 -13.48 -1.72 -6.76
N PRO A 4 -14.75 -2.16 -6.95
CA PRO A 4 -15.87 -1.76 -6.08
C PRO A 4 -15.69 -2.18 -4.62
N GLN A 5 -14.86 -3.20 -4.35
CA GLN A 5 -14.53 -3.66 -3.00
C GLN A 5 -13.41 -2.87 -2.28
N VAL A 6 -12.77 -1.89 -2.93
CA VAL A 6 -11.67 -1.10 -2.35
C VAL A 6 -12.21 0.20 -1.77
N ILE A 7 -11.91 0.43 -0.49
CA ILE A 7 -12.33 1.63 0.23
C ILE A 7 -11.11 2.51 0.48
N VAL A 8 -11.21 3.79 0.13
CA VAL A 8 -10.17 4.80 0.42
C VAL A 8 -10.60 5.57 1.66
N VAL A 9 -9.72 5.65 2.65
CA VAL A 9 -9.93 6.34 3.93
C VAL A 9 -8.87 7.42 4.04
N GLU A 10 -9.29 8.68 4.10
CA GLU A 10 -8.40 9.84 4.24
C GLU A 10 -8.13 10.18 5.71
N ASN A 11 -7.04 10.92 5.96
CA ASN A 11 -6.66 11.42 7.29
C ASN A 11 -6.59 10.33 8.37
N ALA A 12 -6.21 9.12 7.97
CA ALA A 12 -6.15 7.99 8.88
C ALA A 12 -4.98 8.14 9.85
N TRP A 13 -5.24 8.02 11.15
CA TRP A 13 -4.20 8.14 12.17
C TRP A 13 -3.10 7.08 12.02
N LEU A 14 -3.45 5.87 11.57
CA LEU A 14 -2.48 4.82 11.24
C LEU A 14 -1.53 5.25 10.12
N ALA A 15 -2.04 5.90 9.07
CA ALA A 15 -1.23 6.42 7.98
C ALA A 15 -0.34 7.60 8.42
N LYS A 16 -0.77 8.39 9.40
CA LYS A 16 0.08 9.43 10.03
C LYS A 16 1.31 8.84 10.72
N ILE A 17 1.14 7.74 11.46
CA ILE A 17 2.26 7.07 12.15
C ILE A 17 3.23 6.49 11.12
N ALA A 18 2.71 5.86 10.06
CA ALA A 18 3.52 5.39 8.95
C ALA A 18 4.31 6.53 8.29
N ALA A 19 3.66 7.67 8.02
CA ALA A 19 4.29 8.87 7.45
C ALA A 19 5.46 9.40 8.30
N LEU A 20 5.28 9.50 9.62
CA LEU A 20 6.35 9.90 10.53
C LEU A 20 7.53 8.94 10.51
N LYS A 21 7.27 7.63 10.45
CA LYS A 21 8.32 6.59 10.41
C LYS A 21 9.08 6.57 9.08
N MET A 22 8.41 6.87 7.96
CA MET A 22 9.03 6.90 6.63
C MET A 22 9.66 8.26 6.28
N GLY A 23 9.48 9.30 7.11
CA GLY A 23 9.94 10.66 6.80
C GLY A 23 9.23 11.30 5.60
N SER A 24 8.05 10.81 5.24
CA SER A 24 7.28 11.30 4.09
C SER A 24 6.12 12.19 4.54
N GLN A 25 5.87 13.28 3.81
CA GLN A 25 4.70 14.13 4.03
C GLN A 25 3.41 13.52 3.47
N ARG A 26 3.52 12.56 2.53
CA ARG A 26 2.40 11.92 1.85
C ARG A 26 2.57 10.41 1.88
N VAL A 27 1.53 9.69 2.33
CA VAL A 27 1.56 8.23 2.44
C VAL A 27 0.22 7.64 2.03
N ALA A 28 0.29 6.52 1.33
CA ALA A 28 -0.79 5.57 1.19
C ALA A 28 -0.31 4.26 1.81
N MET A 29 -1.21 3.56 2.49
CA MET A 29 -0.93 2.24 3.03
C MET A 29 -2.16 1.35 2.91
N VAL A 30 -1.97 0.06 2.69
CA VAL A 30 -3.07 -0.90 2.59
C VAL A 30 -3.16 -1.79 3.82
N VAL A 31 -4.38 -1.99 4.31
CA VAL A 31 -4.71 -3.12 5.21
C VAL A 31 -5.97 -3.81 4.68
N GLY A 32 -5.81 -5.05 4.21
CA GLY A 32 -6.89 -5.83 3.64
C GLY A 32 -7.39 -5.23 2.32
N ARG A 33 -8.55 -4.57 2.36
CA ARG A 33 -9.19 -3.92 1.19
C ARG A 33 -9.27 -2.40 1.32
N ARG A 34 -8.64 -1.84 2.35
CA ARG A 34 -8.71 -0.42 2.67
C ARG A 34 -7.36 0.23 2.38
N ILE A 35 -7.39 1.31 1.62
CA ILE A 35 -6.25 2.19 1.36
C ILE A 35 -6.40 3.40 2.29
N TYR A 36 -5.44 3.59 3.19
CA TYR A 36 -5.41 4.69 4.12
C TYR A 36 -4.45 5.76 3.62
N LEU A 37 -4.95 6.97 3.42
CA LEU A 37 -4.19 8.12 2.94
C LEU A 37 -3.85 9.06 4.10
N TRP A 38 -2.64 9.63 4.04
CA TRP A 38 -2.21 10.72 4.89
C TRP A 38 -1.47 11.77 4.05
N GLY A 39 -1.80 13.05 4.24
CA GLY A 39 -1.17 14.16 3.51
C GLY A 39 -1.54 14.25 2.01
N VAL A 40 -2.47 13.42 1.54
CA VAL A 40 -3.01 13.42 0.18
C VAL A 40 -4.50 13.08 0.22
N ASN A 41 -5.31 13.76 -0.59
CA ASN A 41 -6.71 13.41 -0.75
C ASN A 41 -6.89 12.33 -1.84
N LYS A 42 -8.08 11.72 -1.89
CA LYS A 42 -8.42 10.66 -2.83
C LYS A 42 -8.35 11.13 -4.29
N ALA A 43 -8.74 12.37 -4.59
CA ALA A 43 -8.71 12.87 -5.96
C ALA A 43 -7.26 12.93 -6.49
N ASP A 44 -6.35 13.51 -5.71
CA ASP A 44 -4.93 13.63 -6.06
C ASP A 44 -4.22 12.27 -6.09
N PHE A 45 -4.61 11.36 -5.20
CA PHE A 45 -4.15 9.96 -5.23
C PHE A 45 -4.57 9.27 -6.53
N LEU A 46 -5.84 9.41 -6.93
CA LEU A 46 -6.37 8.75 -8.13
C LEU A 46 -5.79 9.30 -9.44
N GLN A 47 -5.23 10.52 -9.43
CA GLN A 47 -4.52 11.09 -10.57
C GLN A 47 -3.09 10.53 -10.75
N GLN A 48 -2.61 9.71 -9.81
CA GLN A 48 -1.27 9.11 -9.86
C GLN A 48 -1.39 7.60 -10.16
N PRO A 49 -1.52 7.20 -11.43
CA PRO A 49 -1.88 5.82 -11.79
C PRO A 49 -0.85 4.80 -11.33
N ALA A 50 0.45 5.12 -11.36
CA ALA A 50 1.50 4.27 -10.81
C ALA A 50 1.27 4.00 -9.31
N TRP A 51 1.04 5.06 -8.53
CA TRP A 51 0.78 4.94 -7.10
C TRP A 51 -0.49 4.14 -6.80
N VAL A 52 -1.56 4.37 -7.56
CA VAL A 52 -2.78 3.56 -7.45
C VAL A 52 -2.51 2.08 -7.75
N LYS A 53 -1.77 1.77 -8.82
CA LYS A 53 -1.42 0.40 -9.20
C LYS A 53 -0.59 -0.29 -8.10
N HIS A 54 0.34 0.45 -7.47
CA HIS A 54 1.14 -0.02 -6.34
C HIS A 54 0.23 -0.44 -5.16
N GLU A 55 -0.64 0.45 -4.69
CA GLU A 55 -1.54 0.12 -3.56
C GLU A 55 -2.52 -1.01 -3.92
N LEU A 56 -2.99 -1.08 -5.18
CA LEU A 56 -3.83 -2.18 -5.63
C LEU A 56 -3.10 -3.53 -5.64
N ALA A 57 -1.79 -3.55 -5.90
CA ALA A 57 -0.99 -4.76 -5.77
C ALA A 57 -0.99 -5.27 -4.33
N HIS A 58 -0.87 -4.38 -3.34
CA HIS A 58 -1.01 -4.76 -1.94
C HIS A 58 -2.41 -5.28 -1.62
N VAL A 59 -3.47 -4.66 -2.14
CA VAL A 59 -4.84 -5.19 -2.00
C VAL A 59 -4.92 -6.63 -2.56
N ALA A 60 -4.34 -6.89 -3.73
CA ALA A 60 -4.32 -8.22 -4.33
C ALA A 60 -3.51 -9.22 -3.49
N GLN A 61 -2.38 -8.81 -2.92
CA GLN A 61 -1.59 -9.64 -2.01
C GLN A 61 -2.37 -9.97 -0.73
N TYR A 62 -3.07 -8.99 -0.14
CA TYR A 62 -3.97 -9.21 0.99
C TYR A 62 -5.10 -10.17 0.65
N GLN A 63 -5.63 -10.14 -0.58
CA GLN A 63 -6.63 -11.10 -1.04
C GLN A 63 -6.03 -12.51 -1.22
N ARG A 64 -4.79 -12.61 -1.73
CA ARG A 64 -4.09 -13.88 -1.96
C ARG A 64 -3.72 -14.60 -0.66
N TYR A 65 -3.28 -13.85 0.35
CA TYR A 65 -2.74 -14.43 1.59
C TYR A 65 -3.65 -14.28 2.81
N GLY A 66 -4.61 -13.35 2.78
CA GLY A 66 -5.38 -12.94 3.97
C GLY A 66 -4.61 -11.97 4.85
N VAL A 67 -5.33 -11.21 5.70
CA VAL A 67 -4.76 -10.08 6.47
C VAL A 67 -3.61 -10.49 7.39
N VAL A 68 -3.85 -11.47 8.27
CA VAL A 68 -2.87 -11.87 9.29
C VAL A 68 -1.63 -12.50 8.66
N LYS A 69 -1.83 -13.45 7.75
CA LYS A 69 -0.73 -14.16 7.07
C LYS A 69 0.10 -13.19 6.22
N PHE A 70 -0.53 -12.28 5.49
CA PHE A 70 0.21 -11.30 4.70
C PHE A 70 1.08 -10.40 5.57
N LEU A 71 0.54 -9.87 6.68
CA LEU A 71 1.33 -9.04 7.60
C LEU A 71 2.56 -9.78 8.15
N ILE A 72 2.39 -11.04 8.57
CA ILE A 72 3.51 -11.86 9.06
C ILE A 72 4.55 -12.06 7.96
N LEU A 73 4.12 -12.47 6.76
CA LEU A 73 5.03 -12.69 5.62
C LEU A 73 5.76 -11.41 5.23
N TYR A 74 5.05 -10.28 5.21
CA TYR A 74 5.59 -8.98 4.84
C TYR A 74 6.65 -8.52 5.84
N VAL A 75 6.36 -8.60 7.14
CA VAL A 75 7.32 -8.24 8.21
C VAL A 75 8.53 -9.17 8.21
N PHE A 76 8.31 -10.48 8.04
CA PHE A 76 9.41 -11.44 7.95
C PHE A 76 10.33 -11.15 6.77
N GLU A 77 9.75 -10.89 5.59
CA GLU A 77 10.52 -10.52 4.39
C GLU A 77 11.27 -9.21 4.60
N TRP A 78 10.63 -8.22 5.23
CA TRP A 78 11.22 -6.93 5.54
C TRP A 78 12.43 -7.06 6.48
N ILE A 79 12.33 -7.88 7.53
CA ILE A 79 13.45 -8.12 8.46
C ILE A 79 14.60 -8.85 7.74
N LYS A 80 14.28 -9.79 6.86
CA LYS A 80 15.28 -10.61 6.17
C LYS A 80 16.01 -9.85 5.05
N ASN A 81 15.28 -9.09 4.24
CA ASN A 81 15.77 -8.51 2.99
C ASN A 81 15.79 -6.96 2.97
N GLY A 82 15.22 -6.31 3.99
CA GLY A 82 15.00 -4.87 4.01
C GLY A 82 13.75 -4.46 3.22
N TYR A 83 13.40 -3.17 3.28
CA TYR A 83 12.16 -2.65 2.68
C TYR A 83 12.25 -2.69 1.15
N TYR A 84 13.34 -2.16 0.58
CA TYR A 84 13.52 -2.08 -0.86
C TYR A 84 13.66 -3.43 -1.57
N ASN A 85 14.12 -4.49 -0.90
CA ASN A 85 14.21 -5.82 -1.51
C ASN A 85 13.10 -6.76 -1.03
N ASN A 86 12.11 -6.25 -0.31
CA ASN A 86 10.93 -7.03 0.07
C ASN A 86 10.21 -7.48 -1.21
N ARG A 87 10.04 -8.79 -1.40
CA ARG A 87 9.41 -9.34 -2.62
C ARG A 87 8.02 -8.76 -2.88
N PHE A 88 7.29 -8.35 -1.84
CA PHE A 88 5.97 -7.74 -1.98
C PHE A 88 6.05 -6.30 -2.51
N GLU A 89 7.06 -5.53 -2.10
CA GLU A 89 7.35 -4.18 -2.62
C GLU A 89 7.92 -4.25 -4.05
N VAL A 90 8.66 -5.31 -4.39
CA VAL A 90 9.10 -5.58 -5.76
C VAL A 90 7.92 -5.91 -6.66
N GLU A 91 7.00 -6.78 -6.22
CA GLU A 91 5.75 -7.07 -6.95
C GLU A 91 4.90 -5.81 -7.13
N ALA A 92 4.77 -4.98 -6.09
CA ALA A 92 4.01 -3.73 -6.15
C ALA A 92 4.64 -2.72 -7.13
N ARG A 93 5.96 -2.54 -7.13
CA ARG A 93 6.65 -1.68 -8.10
C ARG A 93 6.60 -2.19 -9.53
N ALA A 94 6.63 -3.51 -9.72
CA ALA A 94 6.40 -4.08 -11.05
C ALA A 94 4.99 -3.76 -11.56
N ALA A 95 3.99 -3.74 -10.68
CA ALA A 95 2.61 -3.39 -11.03
C ALA A 95 2.46 -1.92 -11.47
N GLU A 96 3.33 -1.00 -11.04
CA GLU A 96 3.32 0.41 -11.46
C GLU A 96 3.48 0.57 -12.98
N GLN A 97 4.21 -0.34 -13.62
CA GLN A 97 4.60 -0.27 -15.03
C GLN A 97 3.69 -1.07 -15.97
N VAL A 98 2.80 -1.90 -15.43
CA VAL A 98 1.83 -2.66 -16.25
C VAL A 98 0.97 -1.66 -17.01
N PRO A 99 0.86 -1.72 -18.35
CA PRO A 99 0.07 -0.77 -19.15
C PRO A 99 -1.36 -0.61 -18.63
#